data_AF-A0A8T5TVJ6-F1
#
_entry.id   AF-A0A8T5TVJ6-F1
#
_cell.length_a   1.000
_cell.length_b   1.000
_cell.length_c   1.000
_cell.angle_alpha   90.00
_cell.angle_beta   90.00
_cell.angle_gamma   90.00
#
_symmetry.space_group_name_H-M   'P 1'
#
loop_
_entity.id
_entity.type
_entity.pdbx_description
1 polymer ?
#
loop_
_entity_poly.entity_id
_entity_poly.type
_entity_poly.pdbx_seq_one_letter_code
_entity_poly.pdbx_strand_id
1 'polypeptide(L)' 'VILIKVKRNRLFRAILRSFDEHLNLYIEDASQLFEYLDEDGNIKEEHETLGNIVLRGDNVIFLNLAS' A
#
# COMPACT_ATOMS: atom_id res chain seq x y z
N VAL A 1 7.40 5.21 -7.86
CA VAL A 1 6.81 4.53 -6.69
C VAL A 1 5.36 4.97 -6.58
N ILE A 2 4.43 4.09 -6.21
CA ILE A 2 3.01 4.42 -6.11
C ILE A 2 2.50 4.21 -4.68
N LEU A 3 1.50 5.00 -4.32
CA LEU A 3 0.65 4.77 -3.15
C LEU A 3 -0.62 4.05 -3.59
N ILE A 4 -0.97 2.99 -2.87
CA ILE A 4 -2.09 2.11 -3.19
C ILE A 4 -2.99 2.05 -1.96
N LYS A 5 -4.16 2.68 -2.05
CA LYS A 5 -5.18 2.52 -1.00
C LYS A 5 -6.03 1.31 -1.34
N VAL A 6 -6.20 0.43 -0.36
CA VAL A 6 -7.12 -0.70 -0.47
C VAL A 6 -8.19 -0.64 0.61
N LYS A 7 -9.18 -1.54 0.50
CA LYS A 7 -10.20 -1.76 1.52
C LYS A 7 -9.60 -2.01 2.92
N ARG A 8 -10.39 -1.78 3.97
CA ARG A 8 -9.99 -1.95 5.39
C ARG A 8 -8.86 -1.01 5.84
N ASN A 9 -8.86 0.21 5.31
CA ASN A 9 -7.95 1.29 5.68
C ASN A 9 -6.45 1.03 5.44
N ARG A 10 -6.05 -0.02 4.72
CA ARG A 10 -4.64 -0.29 4.43
C ARG A 10 -4.11 0.58 3.30
N LEU A 11 -2.89 1.07 3.47
CA LEU A 11 -2.17 1.86 2.49
C LEU A 11 -0.84 1.16 2.19
N PHE A 12 -0.49 1.00 0.92
CA PHE A 12 0.80 0.44 0.53
C PHE A 12 1.60 1.46 -0.27
N ARG A 13 2.91 1.44 -0.07
CA ARG A 13 3.89 2.10 -0.93
C ARG A 13 4.68 1.01 -1.64
N ALA A 14 4.73 1.04 -2.97
CA ALA A 14 5.40 -0.01 -3.74
C ALA A 14 5.82 0.46 -5.14
N ILE A 15 6.59 -0.37 -5.84
CA ILE A 15 6.91 -0.20 -7.25
C ILE A 15 5.92 -1.04 -8.07
N LEU A 16 5.08 -0.39 -8.88
CA LEU A 16 4.20 -1.09 -9.83
C LEU A 16 5.02 -1.67 -10.98
N ARG A 17 4.87 -2.97 -11.24
CA ARG A 17 5.55 -3.66 -12.34
C ARG A 17 4.62 -4.04 -13.47
N SER A 18 3.43 -4.56 -13.16
CA SER A 18 2.40 -4.89 -14.17
C SER A 18 1.00 -4.88 -13.57
N PHE A 19 0.00 -4.83 -14.45
CA PHE A 19 -1.41 -4.89 -14.09
C PHE A 19 -2.24 -5.51 -15.22
N ASP A 20 -3.48 -5.90 -14.92
CA ASP A 20 -4.48 -6.38 -15.88
C ASP A 20 -5.75 -5.53 -15.89
N GLU A 21 -6.73 -5.91 -16.72
CA GLU A 21 -8.02 -5.23 -16.86
C GLU A 21 -8.90 -5.26 -15.60
N HIS A 22 -8.64 -6.19 -14.69
CA HIS A 22 -9.33 -6.30 -13.41
C HIS A 22 -8.66 -5.46 -12.31
N LEU A 23 -7.56 -4.74 -12.63
CA LEU A 23 -6.69 -4.03 -11.70
C LEU A 23 -6.00 -4.95 -10.70
N ASN A 24 -5.77 -6.22 -11.04
CA ASN A 24 -4.81 -7.01 -10.29
C ASN A 24 -3.42 -6.43 -10.53
N LEU A 25 -2.62 -6.24 -9.47
CA LEU A 25 -1.33 -5.56 -9.55
C LEU A 25 -0.23 -6.52 -9.13
N TYR A 26 0.84 -6.56 -9.91
CA TYR A 26 2.12 -7.08 -9.45
C TYR A 26 2.99 -5.92 -8.99
N ILE A 27 3.37 -5.94 -7.72
CA ILE A 27 4.14 -4.87 -7.08
C ILE A 27 5.38 -5.43 -6.38
N GLU A 28 6.46 -4.67 -6.44
CA GLU A 28 7.74 -4.97 -5.78
C GLU A 28 8.05 -3.96 -4.69
N ASP A 29 8.94 -4.33 -3.77
CA ASP A 29 9.38 -3.51 -2.64
C ASP A 29 8.21 -2.88 -1.88
N ALA A 30 7.16 -3.67 -1.65
CA ALA A 30 5.95 -3.18 -1.02
C ALA A 30 6.15 -3.05 0.49
N SER A 31 5.73 -1.90 1.02
CA SER A 31 5.59 -1.65 2.44
C SER A 31 4.16 -1.23 2.76
N GLN A 32 3.55 -1.84 3.77
CA GLN A 32 2.27 -1.38 4.31
C GLN A 32 2.51 -0.23 5.29
N LEU A 33 1.82 0.88 5.11
CA LEU A 33 1.90 2.05 5.97
C LEU A 33 0.70 2.03 6.93
N PHE A 34 0.96 2.23 8.22
CA PHE A 34 -0.08 2.39 9.23
C PHE A 34 0.33 3.43 10.26
N GLU A 35 -0.67 4.14 10.77
CA GLU A 35 -0.52 5.13 11.82
C GLU A 35 -1.04 4.53 13.13
N TYR A 36 -0.31 4.76 14.22
CA TYR A 36 -0.74 4.41 15.57
C TYR A 36 -0.45 5.56 16.54
N LEU A 37 -1.19 5.59 17.65
CA LEU A 37 -0.93 6.53 18.75
C LEU A 37 0.07 5.89 19.71
N ASP A 38 1.14 6.61 20.04
CA ASP A 38 2.02 6.20 21.12
C ASP A 38 1.42 6.50 22.51
N GLU A 39 2.11 6.07 23.57
CA GLU A 39 1.65 6.23 24.96
C GLU A 39 1.48 7.71 25.35
N ASP A 40 2.16 8.62 24.65
CA ASP A 40 2.12 10.07 24.85
C ASP A 40 1.06 10.76 23.96
N GLY A 41 0.29 10.00 23.17
CA GLY A 41 -0.76 10.50 22.29
C GLY A 41 -0.26 11.11 20.97
N ASN A 42 1.00 10.89 20.60
CA ASN A 42 1.54 11.33 19.32
C ASN A 42 1.22 10.32 18.21
N ILE A 43 0.93 10.82 17.01
CA ILE A 43 0.76 9.98 15.83
C ILE A 43 2.15 9.55 15.35
N LYS A 44 2.38 8.23 15.28
CA LYS A 44 3.57 7.63 14.68
C LYS A 44 3.19 6.85 13.43
N GLU A 45 4.01 7.02 12.40
CA GLU A 45 3.95 6.21 11.20
C GLU A 45 4.85 4.98 11.36
N GLU A 46 4.31 3.80 11.06
CA GLU A 46 5.06 2.56 10.98
C GLU A 46 4.86 1.92 9.62
N HIS A 47 5.89 1.16 9.21
CA HIS A 47 5.93 0.51 7.92
C HIS A 47 6.35 -0.95 8.08
N GLU A 48 5.51 -1.86 7.60
CA GLU A 48 5.83 -3.29 7.51
C GLU A 48 6.25 -3.62 6.07
N THR A 49 7.46 -4.12 5.88
CA THR A 49 7.94 -4.55 4.57
C THR A 49 7.40 -5.94 4.22
N LEU A 50 6.71 -6.03 3.09
CA LEU A 50 6.09 -7.25 2.58
C LEU A 50 6.84 -7.84 1.38
N GLY A 51 7.69 -7.04 0.73
CA GLY A 51 8.46 -7.47 -0.45
C GLY A 51 7.59 -7.51 -1.72
N ASN A 52 7.68 -8.60 -2.48
CA ASN A 52 7.00 -8.74 -3.76
C ASN A 52 5.65 -9.42 -3.57
N ILE A 53 4.56 -8.75 -3.99
CA ILE A 53 3.20 -9.23 -3.77
C ILE A 53 2.32 -9.02 -4.99
N VAL A 54 1.30 -9.87 -5.10
CA VAL A 54 0.19 -9.71 -6.03
C VAL A 54 -1.01 -9.18 -5.26
N LEU A 55 -1.55 -8.05 -5.69
CA LEU A 55 -2.72 -7.41 -5.09
C LEU A 55 -3.95 -7.68 -5.95
N ARG A 56 -5.05 -8.14 -5.34
CA ARG A 56 -6.30 -8.39 -6.06
C ARG A 56 -7.06 -7.09 -6.33
N GLY A 57 -7.46 -6.87 -7.58
CA GLY A 57 -8.00 -5.59 -8.03
C GLY A 57 -9.33 -5.19 -7.42
N ASP A 58 -10.13 -6.15 -6.99
CA ASP A 58 -11.37 -5.88 -6.24
C ASP A 58 -11.14 -5.21 -4.88
N ASN A 59 -9.92 -5.24 -4.35
CA ASN A 59 -9.56 -4.57 -3.11
C ASN A 59 -8.97 -3.17 -3.33
N VAL A 60 -8.56 -2.85 -4.56
CA VAL A 60 -7.97 -1.55 -4.91
C VAL A 60 -9.05 -0.47 -4.87
N ILE A 61 -8.77 0.63 -4.17
CA ILE A 61 -9.63 1.81 -4.12
C ILE A 61 -9.07 2.89 -5.05
N PHE A 62 -7.79 3.25 -4.88
CA PHE A 62 -7.12 4.18 -5.79
C PHE A 62 -5.61 3.94 -5.82
N LEU A 63 -5.00 4.48 -6.88
CA LEU A 63 -3.56 4.54 -7.07
C LEU A 63 -3.15 6.00 -7.23
N ASN A 64 -2.03 6.39 -6.61
CA ASN A 64 -1.44 7.71 -6.81
C ASN A 64 0.06 7.58 -7.02
N LEU A 65 0.64 8.48 -7.82
CA LEU A 65 2.09 8.65 -7.87
C LEU A 65 2.55 9.18 -6.51
N ALA A 66 3.52 8.50 -5.90
CA ALA A 66 4.22 9.06 -4.75
C ALA A 66 5.22 10.09 -5.29
N SER A 67 4.88 11.37 -5.15
CA SER A 67 5.76 12.52 -5.46
C SER A 67 6.82 12.70 -4.39
#